data_AF-A0A0S8DPC4-F1
#
_entry.id   AF-A0A0S8DPC4-F1
#
_cell.length_a   1.000
_cell.length_b   1.000
_cell.length_c   1.000
_cell.angle_alpha   90.00
_cell.angle_beta   90.00
_cell.angle_gamma   90.00
#
_symmetry.space_group_name_H-M   'P 1'
#
loop_
_entity.id
_entity.type
_entity.pdbx_description
1 polymer ?
#
loop_
_entity_poly.entity_id
_entity_poly.type
_entity_poly.pdbx_seq_one_letter_code
_entity_poly.pdbx_strand_id
1 'polypeptide(L)'
;MEKRYHTARGFTLIELMIVLAVGLVLTLAMVSVYVNTKRNHVQNEQFSAMHENAGFAMRMLAQDLKSLGYLGRVIDSSLVSLDDTLALTQDCGLAADDDWAYDVGSFGYLQHVNDATAADAHTAHDCIAEADVEADNDLVTVRRVKGETHTGALQDKTVYVRSNNVSACLWLYVNGTKDAPTGGSCPTADFED
;
A
#
# COMPACT_ATOMS: atom_id res chain seq x y z
N MET A 1 60.46 62.95 -14.23
CA MET A 1 59.45 61.91 -13.95
C MET A 1 60.10 60.57 -14.30
N GLU A 2 60.87 59.99 -13.37
CA GLU A 2 61.62 58.76 -13.63
C GLU A 2 60.71 57.55 -13.49
N LYS A 3 60.44 56.87 -14.62
CA LYS A 3 59.78 55.56 -14.64
C LYS A 3 60.80 54.53 -14.14
N ARG A 4 60.70 54.18 -12.86
CA ARG A 4 61.37 53.00 -12.30
C ARG A 4 60.76 51.75 -12.93
N TYR A 5 61.47 51.14 -13.87
CA TYR A 5 61.14 49.81 -14.35
C TYR A 5 61.54 48.81 -13.26
N HIS A 6 60.54 48.22 -12.60
CA HIS A 6 60.76 47.09 -11.71
C HIS A 6 61.31 45.92 -12.52
N THR A 7 62.58 45.60 -12.32
CA THR A 7 63.20 44.40 -12.89
C THR A 7 62.55 43.18 -12.24
N ALA A 8 61.80 42.40 -13.00
CA ALA A 8 61.28 41.12 -12.54
C ALA A 8 62.46 40.19 -12.24
N ARG A 9 62.63 39.81 -10.97
CA ARG A 9 63.59 38.78 -10.58
C ARG A 9 63.04 37.43 -11.05
N GLY A 10 63.86 36.65 -11.76
CA GLY A 10 63.49 35.30 -12.21
C GLY A 10 63.24 34.37 -11.01
N PHE A 11 62.32 33.42 -11.19
CA PHE A 11 62.01 32.41 -10.16
C PHE A 11 63.14 31.41 -9.99
N THR A 12 63.37 31.00 -8.75
CA THR A 12 64.29 29.90 -8.46
C THR A 12 63.63 28.55 -8.80
N LEU A 13 64.42 27.56 -9.23
CA LEU A 13 63.92 26.22 -9.55
C LEU A 13 63.19 25.59 -8.34
N ILE A 14 63.69 25.86 -7.13
CA ILE A 14 63.09 25.39 -5.88
C ILE A 14 61.74 26.05 -5.57
N GLU A 15 61.54 27.34 -5.85
CA GLU A 15 60.21 27.98 -5.72
C GLU A 15 59.19 27.34 -6.66
N LEU A 16 59.59 27.01 -7.89
CA LEU A 16 58.70 26.36 -8.85
C LEU A 16 58.31 24.94 -8.39
N MET A 17 59.25 24.19 -7.82
CA MET A 17 58.97 22.86 -7.25
C MET A 17 58.01 22.93 -6.08
N ILE A 18 58.18 23.91 -5.17
CA ILE A 18 57.30 24.08 -4.01
C ILE A 18 55.89 24.46 -4.47
N VAL A 19 55.76 25.40 -5.41
CA VAL A 19 54.45 25.84 -5.93
C VAL A 19 53.69 24.68 -6.58
N LEU A 20 54.37 23.85 -7.39
CA LEU A 20 53.77 22.66 -8.00
C LEU A 20 53.36 21.62 -6.97
N ALA A 21 54.21 21.37 -5.95
CA ALA A 21 53.90 20.41 -4.89
C ALA A 21 52.65 20.84 -4.11
N VAL A 22 52.56 22.12 -3.70
CA VAL A 22 51.38 22.64 -2.99
C VAL A 22 50.14 22.63 -3.88
N GLY A 23 50.27 23.01 -5.16
CA GLY A 23 49.16 22.95 -6.12
C GLY A 23 48.60 21.53 -6.31
N LEU A 24 49.47 20.53 -6.37
CA LEU A 24 49.08 19.13 -6.46
C LEU A 24 48.31 18.67 -5.20
N VAL A 25 48.81 19.02 -4.02
CA VAL A 25 48.16 18.64 -2.74
C VAL A 25 46.76 19.26 -2.64
N LEU A 26 46.61 20.54 -2.99
CA LEU A 26 45.32 21.24 -2.93
C LEU A 26 44.30 20.65 -3.91
N THR A 27 44.73 20.33 -5.13
CA THR A 27 43.84 19.72 -6.13
C THR A 27 43.38 18.33 -5.69
N LEU A 28 44.27 17.50 -5.13
CA LEU A 28 43.89 16.20 -4.56
C LEU A 28 42.90 16.32 -3.41
N ALA A 29 43.08 17.29 -2.52
CA ALA A 29 42.15 17.55 -1.42
C ALA A 29 40.76 17.95 -1.94
N MET A 30 40.68 18.85 -2.91
CA MET A 30 39.42 19.25 -3.54
C MET A 30 38.71 18.09 -4.24
N VAL A 31 39.45 17.27 -4.99
CA VAL A 31 38.90 16.10 -5.67
C VAL A 31 38.33 15.11 -4.65
N SER A 32 39.04 14.86 -3.55
CA SER A 32 38.55 13.99 -2.47
C SER A 32 37.23 14.49 -1.89
N VAL A 33 37.14 15.77 -1.56
CA VAL A 33 35.89 16.38 -1.06
C VAL A 33 34.77 16.26 -2.09
N TYR A 34 35.04 16.60 -3.35
CA TYR A 34 34.04 16.50 -4.42
C TYR A 34 33.51 15.07 -4.61
N VAL A 35 34.39 14.06 -4.59
CA VAL A 35 33.99 12.65 -4.69
C VAL A 35 33.15 12.24 -3.48
N ASN A 36 33.52 12.64 -2.27
CA ASN A 36 32.74 12.35 -1.07
C ASN A 36 31.37 13.03 -1.10
N THR A 37 31.30 14.30 -1.48
CA THR A 37 30.04 15.03 -1.65
C THR A 37 29.16 14.37 -2.71
N LYS A 38 29.74 13.96 -3.85
CA LYS A 38 29.00 13.26 -4.90
C LYS A 38 28.44 11.92 -4.40
N ARG A 39 29.22 11.15 -3.65
CA ARG A 39 28.77 9.89 -3.04
C ARG A 39 27.62 10.11 -2.06
N ASN A 40 27.75 11.09 -1.16
CA ASN A 40 26.69 11.45 -0.21
C ASN A 40 25.42 11.92 -0.93
N HIS A 41 25.57 12.66 -2.04
CA HIS A 41 24.43 13.13 -2.82
C HIS A 41 23.64 11.96 -3.42
N VAL A 42 24.31 11.00 -4.06
CA VAL A 42 23.65 9.81 -4.63
C VAL A 42 22.99 8.96 -3.54
N GLN A 43 23.64 8.79 -2.39
CA GLN A 43 23.02 8.07 -1.25
C GLN A 43 21.75 8.79 -0.76
N ASN A 44 21.79 10.12 -0.67
CA ASN A 44 20.64 10.89 -0.24
C ASN A 44 19.49 10.83 -1.27
N GLU A 45 19.80 10.81 -2.57
CA GLU A 45 18.80 10.61 -3.62
C GLU A 45 18.14 9.23 -3.49
N GLN A 46 18.92 8.15 -3.28
CA GLN A 46 18.39 6.81 -3.08
C GLN A 46 17.46 6.73 -1.85
N PHE A 47 17.87 7.36 -0.76
CA PHE A 47 17.06 7.45 0.46
C PHE A 47 15.78 8.26 0.23
N SER A 48 15.87 9.39 -0.48
CA SER A 48 14.70 10.20 -0.83
C SER A 48 13.70 9.40 -1.67
N ALA A 49 14.17 8.65 -2.66
CA ALA A 49 13.31 7.80 -3.48
C ALA A 49 12.64 6.68 -2.66
N MET A 50 13.38 6.04 -1.74
CA MET A 50 12.82 5.06 -0.82
C MET A 50 11.74 5.67 0.08
N HIS A 51 11.97 6.87 0.61
CA HIS A 51 11.00 7.59 1.44
C HIS A 51 9.74 7.99 0.69
N GLU A 52 9.87 8.39 -0.57
CA GLU A 52 8.72 8.68 -1.43
C GLU A 52 7.87 7.42 -1.66
N ASN A 53 8.51 6.29 -1.98
CA ASN A 53 7.84 5.01 -2.16
C ASN A 53 7.15 4.54 -0.87
N ALA A 54 7.82 4.62 0.28
CA ALA A 54 7.24 4.30 1.58
C ALA A 54 6.03 5.22 1.89
N GLY A 55 6.16 6.52 1.62
CA GLY A 55 5.07 7.48 1.79
C GLY A 55 3.88 7.22 0.85
N PHE A 56 4.11 6.69 -0.35
CA PHE A 56 3.04 6.24 -1.24
C PHE A 56 2.35 4.98 -0.70
N ALA A 57 3.11 3.94 -0.35
CA ALA A 57 2.58 2.69 0.19
C ALA A 57 1.74 2.92 1.46
N MET A 58 2.24 3.72 2.40
CA MET A 58 1.52 4.06 3.63
C MET A 58 0.21 4.82 3.38
N ARG A 59 0.17 5.70 2.37
CA ARG A 59 -1.07 6.40 2.00
C ARG A 59 -2.10 5.45 1.42
N MET A 60 -1.67 4.49 0.60
CA MET A 60 -2.55 3.46 0.06
C MET A 60 -3.12 2.58 1.18
N LEU A 61 -2.24 2.04 2.06
CA LEU A 61 -2.67 1.28 3.23
C LEU A 61 -3.63 2.07 4.12
N ALA A 62 -3.31 3.33 4.43
CA ALA A 62 -4.18 4.17 5.24
C ALA A 62 -5.56 4.41 4.59
N GLN A 63 -5.64 4.47 3.27
CA GLN A 63 -6.90 4.60 2.55
C GLN A 63 -7.75 3.33 2.65
N ASP A 64 -7.12 2.16 2.53
CA ASP A 64 -7.81 0.87 2.69
C ASP A 64 -8.30 0.70 4.13
N LEU A 65 -7.43 0.98 5.10
CA LEU A 65 -7.74 0.91 6.53
C LEU A 65 -8.88 1.85 6.96
N LYS A 66 -8.99 3.05 6.38
CA LYS A 66 -10.10 3.98 6.66
C LYS A 66 -11.47 3.43 6.27
N SER A 67 -11.48 2.48 5.35
CA SER A 67 -12.70 1.86 4.84
C SER A 67 -12.87 0.42 5.30
N LEU A 68 -12.09 0.00 6.29
CA LEU A 68 -12.26 -1.28 6.98
C LEU A 68 -13.67 -1.44 7.50
N GLY A 69 -14.24 -2.63 7.29
CA GLY A 69 -15.58 -2.95 7.78
C GLY A 69 -16.68 -2.05 7.24
N TYR A 70 -16.41 -1.31 6.17
CA TYR A 70 -17.45 -0.55 5.48
C TYR A 70 -18.45 -1.53 4.86
N LEU A 71 -19.72 -1.45 5.28
CA LEU A 71 -20.82 -2.31 4.83
C LEU A 71 -21.90 -1.50 4.09
N GLY A 72 -21.47 -0.46 3.37
CA GLY A 72 -22.38 0.52 2.78
C GLY A 72 -22.82 1.57 3.80
N ARG A 73 -24.08 1.98 3.74
CA ARG A 73 -24.61 3.12 4.51
C ARG A 73 -25.38 2.73 5.77
N VAL A 74 -25.26 1.47 6.18
CA VAL A 74 -25.85 0.95 7.41
C VAL A 74 -25.05 1.42 8.61
N ILE A 75 -25.74 1.76 9.70
CA ILE A 75 -25.12 2.34 10.90
C ILE A 75 -24.55 1.25 11.83
N ASP A 76 -25.11 0.05 11.77
CA ASP A 76 -24.76 -1.08 12.62
C ASP A 76 -24.68 -2.36 11.79
N SER A 77 -23.64 -3.16 11.99
CA SER A 77 -23.46 -4.43 11.28
C SER A 77 -24.48 -5.50 11.69
N SER A 78 -25.11 -5.37 12.87
CA SER A 78 -26.21 -6.24 13.32
C SER A 78 -27.48 -6.10 12.48
N LEU A 79 -27.60 -5.01 11.71
CA LEU A 79 -28.73 -4.72 10.81
C LEU A 79 -28.49 -5.27 9.39
N VAL A 80 -27.38 -5.96 9.17
CA VAL A 80 -27.05 -6.60 7.91
C VAL A 80 -27.59 -8.03 7.93
N SER A 81 -28.43 -8.35 6.96
CA SER A 81 -28.90 -9.70 6.71
C SER A 81 -28.10 -10.38 5.61
N LEU A 82 -27.84 -11.67 5.80
CA LEU A 82 -27.11 -12.51 4.87
C LEU A 82 -28.15 -13.36 4.11
N ASP A 83 -28.09 -13.38 2.78
CA ASP A 83 -28.89 -14.31 1.99
C ASP A 83 -28.27 -15.72 2.06
N ASP A 84 -29.11 -16.76 2.17
CA ASP A 84 -28.66 -18.17 2.26
C ASP A 84 -27.87 -18.66 1.03
N THR A 85 -27.81 -17.87 -0.05
CA THR A 85 -26.97 -18.14 -1.24
C THR A 85 -25.52 -17.78 -1.07
N LEU A 86 -25.20 -17.03 -0.02
CA LEU A 86 -23.84 -16.78 0.40
C LEU A 86 -23.29 -18.07 1.01
N ALA A 87 -22.62 -18.84 0.17
CA ALA A 87 -21.93 -20.04 0.57
C ALA A 87 -20.54 -20.00 -0.06
N LEU A 88 -19.52 -20.00 0.78
CA LEU A 88 -18.14 -20.02 0.34
C LEU A 88 -17.54 -21.42 0.54
N THR A 89 -16.87 -21.92 -0.50
CA THR A 89 -16.11 -23.19 -0.42
C THR A 89 -14.65 -22.96 0.00
N GLN A 90 -14.13 -21.77 -0.28
CA GLN A 90 -12.74 -21.37 -0.01
C GLN A 90 -12.76 -19.89 0.41
N ASP A 91 -12.18 -19.56 1.56
CA ASP A 91 -12.26 -18.23 2.16
C ASP A 91 -10.88 -17.61 2.39
N CYS A 92 -10.79 -16.30 2.24
CA CYS A 92 -9.59 -15.53 2.57
C CYS A 92 -9.48 -15.17 4.05
N GLY A 93 -10.40 -15.62 4.90
CA GLY A 93 -10.30 -15.49 6.36
C GLY A 93 -9.20 -16.36 6.96
N LEU A 94 -8.92 -16.15 8.25
CA LEU A 94 -8.13 -17.11 9.02
C LEU A 94 -8.88 -18.45 9.07
N ALA A 95 -8.18 -19.57 8.96
CA ALA A 95 -8.77 -20.92 8.92
C ALA A 95 -9.68 -21.32 10.11
N ALA A 96 -9.77 -20.48 11.15
CA ALA A 96 -10.68 -20.66 12.28
C ALA A 96 -12.01 -19.91 12.14
N ASP A 97 -12.15 -19.05 11.12
CA ASP A 97 -13.34 -18.26 10.86
C ASP A 97 -14.13 -18.88 9.70
N ASP A 98 -15.29 -19.46 10.03
CA ASP A 98 -16.23 -19.94 9.01
C ASP A 98 -16.86 -18.73 8.30
N ASP A 99 -16.72 -18.68 6.96
CA ASP A 99 -17.35 -17.65 6.11
C ASP A 99 -16.99 -16.21 6.49
N TRP A 100 -15.73 -16.00 6.89
CA TRP A 100 -15.12 -14.70 7.10
C TRP A 100 -15.42 -13.70 5.97
N ALA A 101 -15.51 -14.07 4.71
CA ALA A 101 -15.83 -13.10 3.66
C ALA A 101 -17.19 -12.40 3.91
N TYR A 102 -18.14 -13.09 4.54
CA TYR A 102 -19.51 -12.64 4.75
C TYR A 102 -19.91 -12.47 6.22
N ASP A 103 -19.10 -12.89 7.21
CA ASP A 103 -19.41 -12.71 8.64
C ASP A 103 -19.33 -11.25 9.10
N VAL A 104 -20.40 -10.50 8.88
CA VAL A 104 -20.58 -9.10 9.32
C VAL A 104 -20.79 -8.94 10.83
N GLY A 105 -20.96 -10.03 11.59
CA GLY A 105 -21.21 -10.00 13.03
C GLY A 105 -19.93 -9.93 13.87
N SER A 106 -18.86 -10.57 13.41
CA SER A 106 -17.58 -10.58 14.12
C SER A 106 -16.67 -9.41 13.73
N PHE A 107 -15.88 -8.91 14.67
CA PHE A 107 -14.90 -7.83 14.48
C PHE A 107 -13.68 -8.23 13.61
N GLY A 108 -13.80 -9.25 12.76
CA GLY A 108 -12.73 -9.82 11.94
C GLY A 108 -12.36 -9.00 10.70
N TYR A 109 -12.76 -7.74 10.56
CA TYR A 109 -12.54 -6.95 9.34
C TYR A 109 -11.06 -6.74 8.97
N LEU A 110 -10.16 -6.84 9.94
CA LEU A 110 -8.71 -6.75 9.77
C LEU A 110 -8.08 -7.97 10.41
N GLN A 111 -7.33 -8.74 9.63
CA GLN A 111 -6.54 -9.86 10.15
C GLN A 111 -5.10 -9.72 9.67
N HIS A 112 -4.18 -10.36 10.38
CA HIS A 112 -2.78 -10.34 10.02
C HIS A 112 -2.09 -11.65 10.40
N VAL A 113 -1.07 -11.99 9.63
CA VAL A 113 -0.12 -13.06 9.94
C VAL A 113 1.26 -12.42 9.87
N ASN A 114 1.96 -12.44 11.00
CA ASN A 114 3.27 -11.82 11.15
C ASN A 114 4.38 -12.84 10.89
N ASP A 115 5.45 -12.43 10.21
CA ASP A 115 6.60 -13.28 9.87
C ASP A 115 6.17 -14.63 9.25
N ALA A 116 5.23 -14.60 8.31
CA ALA A 116 4.63 -15.82 7.80
C ALA A 116 5.61 -16.56 6.88
N THR A 117 5.77 -17.88 7.08
CA THR A 117 6.27 -18.73 5.99
C THR A 117 5.19 -18.89 4.93
N ALA A 118 5.56 -19.27 3.70
CA ALA A 118 4.59 -19.53 2.64
C ALA A 118 3.52 -20.56 3.05
N ALA A 119 3.93 -21.60 3.80
CA ALA A 119 3.03 -22.62 4.31
C ALA A 119 2.13 -22.10 5.44
N ASP A 120 2.64 -21.28 6.36
CA ASP A 120 1.84 -20.66 7.41
C ASP A 120 0.81 -19.69 6.82
N ALA A 121 1.19 -18.92 5.80
CA ALA A 121 0.31 -18.00 5.10
C ALA A 121 -0.82 -18.71 4.37
N HIS A 122 -0.53 -19.80 3.64
CA HIS A 122 -1.55 -20.61 2.97
C HIS A 122 -2.45 -21.35 3.96
N THR A 123 -1.89 -21.84 5.06
CA THR A 123 -2.66 -22.48 6.13
C THR A 123 -3.58 -21.48 6.81
N ALA A 124 -3.11 -20.25 7.01
CA ALA A 124 -3.91 -19.18 7.59
C ALA A 124 -4.97 -18.67 6.62
N HIS A 125 -4.61 -18.45 5.35
CA HIS A 125 -5.47 -17.90 4.30
C HIS A 125 -5.47 -18.84 3.09
N ASP A 126 -6.43 -19.76 3.04
CA ASP A 126 -6.45 -20.84 2.04
C ASP A 126 -6.65 -20.32 0.60
N CYS A 127 -7.15 -19.10 0.45
CA CYS A 127 -7.37 -18.44 -0.84
C CYS A 127 -6.08 -17.93 -1.51
N ILE A 128 -4.96 -17.88 -0.79
CA ILE A 128 -3.65 -17.45 -1.30
C ILE A 128 -2.80 -18.70 -1.50
N ALA A 129 -2.27 -18.91 -2.70
CA ALA A 129 -1.39 -20.05 -2.94
C ALA A 129 0.00 -19.84 -2.29
N GLU A 130 0.63 -20.91 -1.81
CA GLU A 130 1.99 -20.84 -1.24
C GLU A 130 3.00 -20.20 -2.20
N ALA A 131 2.83 -20.38 -3.51
CA ALA A 131 3.71 -19.80 -4.52
C ALA A 131 3.62 -18.27 -4.67
N ASP A 132 2.53 -17.67 -4.16
CA ASP A 132 2.29 -16.22 -4.23
C ASP A 132 2.83 -15.49 -2.98
N VAL A 133 3.34 -16.22 -1.99
CA VAL A 133 3.85 -15.68 -0.72
C VAL A 133 5.35 -15.94 -0.61
N GLU A 134 6.11 -14.85 -0.49
CA GLU A 134 7.52 -14.93 -0.10
C GLU A 134 7.62 -15.08 1.43
N ALA A 135 8.52 -15.96 1.90
CA ALA A 135 8.71 -16.20 3.32
C ALA A 135 9.19 -14.93 4.06
N ASP A 136 8.89 -14.86 5.36
CA ASP A 136 9.23 -13.75 6.26
C ASP A 136 8.54 -12.41 5.90
N ASN A 137 7.47 -12.45 5.10
CA ASN A 137 6.60 -11.29 4.89
C ASN A 137 5.40 -11.31 5.83
N ASP A 138 4.93 -10.10 6.14
CA ASP A 138 3.68 -9.90 6.86
C ASP A 138 2.50 -9.89 5.89
N LEU A 139 1.45 -10.62 6.26
CA LEU A 139 0.18 -10.58 5.55
C LEU A 139 -0.81 -9.75 6.36
N VAL A 140 -1.53 -8.88 5.66
CA VAL A 140 -2.63 -8.11 6.23
C VAL A 140 -3.83 -8.28 5.31
N THR A 141 -4.91 -8.87 5.82
CA THR A 141 -6.17 -9.03 5.08
C THR A 141 -7.19 -8.03 5.60
N VAL A 142 -7.89 -7.40 4.66
CA VAL A 142 -8.85 -6.33 4.92
C VAL A 142 -10.16 -6.69 4.24
N ARG A 143 -11.24 -6.78 5.01
CA ARG A 143 -12.60 -6.97 4.52
C ARG A 143 -13.35 -5.66 4.49
N ARG A 144 -13.91 -5.32 3.33
CA ARG A 144 -14.80 -4.18 3.14
C ARG A 144 -15.65 -4.32 1.89
N VAL A 145 -16.76 -3.62 1.88
CA VAL A 145 -17.52 -3.34 0.66
C VAL A 145 -16.82 -2.25 -0.13
N LYS A 146 -16.90 -2.32 -1.46
CA LYS A 146 -16.44 -1.25 -2.33
C LYS A 146 -17.21 0.03 -1.97
N GLY A 147 -16.48 1.11 -1.67
CA GLY A 147 -17.07 2.41 -1.29
C GLY A 147 -17.78 3.17 -2.43
N GLU A 148 -18.20 2.49 -3.49
CA GLU A 148 -18.84 3.07 -4.66
C GLU A 148 -20.18 2.37 -4.92
N THR A 149 -21.23 3.14 -5.17
CA THR A 149 -22.52 2.61 -5.60
C THR A 149 -22.38 1.98 -6.99
N HIS A 150 -22.80 0.72 -7.13
CA HIS A 150 -22.83 0.04 -8.42
C HIS A 150 -23.98 0.59 -9.27
N THR A 151 -23.67 1.11 -10.46
CA THR A 151 -24.66 1.74 -11.37
C THR A 151 -24.89 0.97 -12.66
N GLY A 152 -24.16 -0.13 -12.88
CA GLY A 152 -24.24 -0.96 -14.09
C GLY A 152 -25.17 -2.16 -13.95
N ALA A 153 -25.25 -2.99 -15.00
CA ALA A 153 -25.86 -4.30 -14.90
C ALA A 153 -25.11 -5.17 -13.87
N LEU A 154 -25.85 -5.97 -13.11
CA LEU A 154 -25.25 -6.90 -12.15
C LEU A 154 -24.48 -7.99 -12.90
N GLN A 155 -23.31 -8.34 -12.37
CA GLN A 155 -22.43 -9.34 -12.96
C GLN A 155 -22.64 -10.68 -12.28
N ASP A 156 -22.78 -11.73 -13.09
CA ASP A 156 -22.94 -13.10 -12.61
C ASP A 156 -21.78 -13.50 -11.69
N LYS A 157 -22.10 -14.15 -10.56
CA LYS A 157 -21.17 -14.60 -9.51
C LYS A 157 -20.46 -13.47 -8.76
N THR A 158 -21.05 -12.29 -8.71
CA THR A 158 -20.56 -11.17 -7.91
C THR A 158 -21.44 -10.98 -6.68
N VAL A 159 -20.81 -10.75 -5.53
CA VAL A 159 -21.51 -10.41 -4.30
C VAL A 159 -21.80 -8.92 -4.26
N TYR A 160 -23.04 -8.57 -3.94
CA TYR A 160 -23.49 -7.20 -3.84
C TYR A 160 -24.06 -6.93 -2.46
N VAL A 161 -23.98 -5.66 -2.07
CA VAL A 161 -24.56 -5.15 -0.83
C VAL A 161 -25.59 -4.12 -1.23
N ARG A 162 -26.78 -4.22 -0.67
CA ARG A 162 -27.79 -3.18 -0.74
C ARG A 162 -28.03 -2.70 0.67
N SER A 163 -27.81 -1.42 0.91
CA SER A 163 -27.90 -0.83 2.24
C SER A 163 -28.68 0.48 2.21
N ASN A 164 -29.46 0.73 3.26
CA ASN A 164 -29.92 2.06 3.65
C ASN A 164 -29.43 2.35 5.08
N ASN A 165 -29.95 3.41 5.72
CA ASN A 165 -29.53 3.80 7.08
C ASN A 165 -30.02 2.86 8.19
N VAL A 166 -30.95 1.94 7.91
CA VAL A 166 -31.66 1.12 8.92
C VAL A 166 -31.58 -0.40 8.66
N SER A 167 -31.23 -0.84 7.45
CA SER A 167 -31.02 -2.23 7.11
C SER A 167 -30.07 -2.36 5.93
N ALA A 168 -29.37 -3.48 5.86
CA ALA A 168 -28.67 -3.88 4.65
C ALA A 168 -28.84 -5.37 4.41
N CYS A 169 -28.54 -5.79 3.19
CA CYS A 169 -28.36 -7.18 2.90
C CYS A 169 -27.25 -7.44 1.90
N LEU A 170 -26.60 -8.58 2.12
CA LEU A 170 -25.56 -9.12 1.27
C LEU A 170 -26.15 -10.29 0.49
N TRP A 171 -25.88 -10.38 -0.82
CA TRP A 171 -26.31 -11.51 -1.63
C TRP A 171 -25.33 -11.80 -2.77
N LEU A 172 -25.29 -13.05 -3.21
CA LEU A 172 -24.60 -13.46 -4.43
C LEU A 172 -25.56 -13.32 -5.62
N TYR A 173 -25.21 -12.48 -6.60
CA TYR A 173 -25.98 -12.39 -7.83
C TYR A 173 -25.66 -13.57 -8.76
N VAL A 174 -26.69 -14.33 -9.12
CA VAL A 174 -26.58 -15.43 -10.10
C VAL A 174 -27.69 -15.24 -11.14
N ASN A 175 -27.29 -14.92 -12.37
CA ASN A 175 -28.22 -14.50 -13.42
C ASN A 175 -29.28 -15.57 -13.69
N GLY A 176 -30.56 -15.20 -13.54
CA GLY A 176 -31.71 -16.08 -13.77
C GLY A 176 -32.01 -17.07 -12.65
N THR A 177 -31.22 -17.10 -11.56
CA THR A 177 -31.45 -17.97 -10.39
C THR A 177 -31.62 -17.16 -9.11
N LYS A 178 -30.81 -16.12 -8.91
CA LYS A 178 -30.81 -15.24 -7.74
C LYS A 178 -30.53 -13.80 -8.16
N ASP A 179 -31.61 -13.07 -8.41
CA ASP A 179 -31.58 -11.65 -8.73
C ASP A 179 -31.52 -10.78 -7.45
N ALA A 180 -31.38 -9.47 -7.64
CA ALA A 180 -31.36 -8.52 -6.53
C ALA A 180 -32.60 -8.71 -5.63
N PRO A 181 -32.42 -8.94 -4.32
CA PRO A 181 -33.52 -9.22 -3.43
C PRO A 181 -34.45 -8.00 -3.30
N THR A 182 -35.75 -8.23 -3.51
CA THR A 182 -36.79 -7.20 -3.40
C THR A 182 -37.75 -7.54 -2.26
N GLY A 183 -37.47 -7.04 -1.06
CA GLY A 183 -38.30 -7.22 0.15
C GLY A 183 -37.67 -8.11 1.22
N GLY A 184 -38.28 -8.12 2.42
CA GLY A 184 -37.75 -8.83 3.60
C GLY A 184 -36.81 -7.96 4.43
N SER A 185 -35.71 -8.55 4.92
CA SER A 185 -34.63 -7.84 5.62
C SER A 185 -33.75 -6.99 4.69
N CYS A 186 -33.88 -7.19 3.37
CA CYS A 186 -33.28 -6.36 2.34
C CYS A 186 -34.08 -5.07 2.10
N PRO A 187 -33.44 -3.89 2.04
CA PRO A 187 -34.12 -2.66 1.67
C PRO A 187 -34.68 -2.73 0.24
N THR A 188 -35.90 -2.21 0.05
CA THR A 188 -36.65 -2.28 -1.22
C THR A 188 -36.34 -1.13 -2.18
N ALA A 189 -35.75 -0.05 -1.68
CA ALA A 189 -35.28 1.07 -2.47
C ALA A 189 -33.79 1.26 -2.21
N ASP A 190 -33.03 1.51 -3.27
CA ASP A 190 -31.70 2.07 -3.16
C ASP A 190 -31.84 3.47 -2.55
N PHE A 191 -30.88 3.90 -1.74
CA PHE A 191 -30.94 5.24 -1.19
C PHE A 191 -30.81 6.25 -2.33
N GLU A 192 -31.82 7.09 -2.54
CA GLU A 192 -31.71 8.24 -3.43
C GLU A 192 -30.78 9.28 -2.76
N ASP A 193 -29.80 9.79 -3.52
CA ASP A 193 -28.85 10.80 -3.05
C ASP A 193 -29.51 12.08 -2.52
#